data_AF-E5VJX4-F1
#
_entry.id   AF-E5VJX4-F1
#
_cell.length_a   1.000
_cell.length_b   1.000
_cell.length_c   1.000
_cell.angle_alpha   90.00
_cell.angle_beta   90.00
_cell.angle_gamma   90.00
#
_symmetry.space_group_name_H-M   'P 1'
#
loop_
_entity.id
_entity.type
_entity.pdbx_description
1 polymer ?
#
loop_
_entity_poly.entity_id
_entity_poly.type
_entity_poly.pdbx_seq_one_letter_code
_entity_poly.pdbx_strand_id
1 'polypeptide(L)' 'MYKMSRDEKERYLYLREEMAVSDEVSRMRTAIKEGIKEGEKRGIKLTKKVFQLSQKGCTIAQIAEKCNIEESEVKEILE' A
#
# COMPACT_ATOMS: atom_id res chain seq x y z
N MET A 1 -34.08 19.41 -32.04
CA MET A 1 -32.75 19.26 -31.42
C MET A 1 -32.68 20.19 -30.22
N TYR A 2 -32.45 19.66 -29.02
CA TYR A 2 -32.24 20.47 -27.83
C TYR A 2 -30.91 21.23 -27.96
N LYS A 3 -30.93 22.55 -27.87
CA LYS A 3 -29.73 23.40 -27.84
C LYS A 3 -29.54 23.90 -26.42
N MET A 4 -28.54 23.37 -25.73
CA MET A 4 -28.19 23.87 -24.40
C MET A 4 -27.81 25.35 -24.45
N SER A 5 -28.30 26.11 -23.48
CA SER A 5 -27.90 27.48 -23.20
C SER A 5 -26.39 27.54 -22.89
N ARG A 6 -25.80 28.72 -23.04
CA ARG A 6 -24.39 28.95 -22.71
C ARG A 6 -24.10 28.57 -21.25
N ASP A 7 -25.00 28.90 -20.34
CA ASP A 7 -24.88 28.59 -18.91
C ASP A 7 -25.02 27.09 -18.61
N GLU A 8 -25.86 26.37 -19.35
CA GLU A 8 -26.00 24.92 -19.20
C GLU A 8 -24.75 24.19 -19.65
N LYS A 9 -24.11 24.67 -20.74
CA LYS A 9 -22.82 24.14 -21.20
C LYS A 9 -21.72 24.38 -20.18
N GLU A 10 -21.68 25.57 -19.59
CA GLU A 10 -20.68 25.93 -18.58
C GLU A 10 -20.83 25.10 -17.31
N ARG A 11 -22.07 24.91 -16.83
CA ARG A 11 -22.37 23.99 -15.72
C ARG A 11 -21.98 22.55 -16.02
N TYR A 12 -22.23 22.08 -17.24
CA TYR A 12 -21.86 20.72 -17.65
C TYR A 12 -20.34 20.54 -17.71
N LEU A 13 -19.60 21.54 -18.22
CA LEU A 13 -18.14 21.53 -18.25
C LEU A 13 -17.56 21.50 -16.83
N TYR A 14 -18.05 22.36 -15.94
CA TYR A 14 -17.63 22.41 -14.55
C TYR A 14 -17.85 21.06 -13.83
N LEU A 15 -19.05 20.47 -13.98
CA LEU A 15 -19.36 19.17 -13.38
C LEU A 15 -18.45 18.05 -13.93
N ARG A 16 -18.12 18.09 -15.23
CA ARG A 16 -17.21 17.13 -15.85
C ARG A 16 -15.79 17.27 -15.31
N GLU A 17 -15.32 18.50 -15.11
CA GLU A 17 -14.02 18.77 -14.51
C GLU A 17 -13.96 18.28 -13.06
N GLU A 18 -14.99 18.55 -12.25
CA GLU A 18 -15.06 18.05 -10.87
C GLU A 18 -15.07 16.50 -10.81
N MET A 19 -15.83 15.84 -11.69
CA MET A 19 -15.84 14.37 -11.76
C MET A 19 -14.46 13.81 -12.16
N ALA A 20 -13.78 14.42 -13.13
CA ALA A 20 -12.44 13.99 -13.52
C ALA A 20 -11.43 14.11 -12.37
N VAL A 21 -11.46 15.23 -11.64
CA VAL A 21 -10.61 15.45 -10.46
C VAL A 21 -10.92 14.43 -9.36
N SER A 22 -12.20 14.17 -9.10
CA SER A 22 -12.63 13.17 -8.10
C SER A 22 -12.18 11.75 -8.46
N ASP A 23 -12.27 11.37 -9.73
CA ASP A 23 -11.83 10.06 -10.22
C ASP A 23 -10.31 9.89 -10.09
N GLU A 24 -9.54 10.92 -10.44
CA GLU A 24 -8.08 10.91 -10.28
C GLU A 24 -7.67 10.75 -8.81
N VAL A 25 -8.27 11.53 -7.91
CA VAL A 25 -8.03 11.43 -6.46
C VAL A 25 -8.39 10.04 -5.94
N SER A 26 -9.49 9.46 -6.41
CA SER A 26 -9.93 8.12 -6.01
C SER A 26 -8.98 7.03 -6.50
N ARG A 27 -8.45 7.13 -7.72
CA ARG A 27 -7.42 6.21 -8.24
C ARG A 27 -6.14 6.28 -7.42
N MET A 28 -5.65 7.50 -7.14
CA MET A 28 -4.44 7.68 -6.34
C MET A 28 -4.61 7.11 -4.92
N ARG A 29 -5.74 7.37 -4.28
CA ARG A 29 -6.06 6.81 -2.95
C ARG A 29 -6.10 5.28 -2.97
N THR A 30 -6.61 4.69 -4.04
CA THR A 30 -6.68 3.23 -4.19
C THR A 30 -5.30 2.63 -4.35
N ALA A 31 -4.47 3.20 -5.24
CA ALA A 31 -3.09 2.77 -5.44
C ALA A 31 -2.26 2.84 -4.14
N ILE A 32 -2.41 3.92 -3.35
CA ILE A 32 -1.75 4.06 -2.05
C ILE A 32 -2.22 2.97 -1.09
N LYS A 33 -3.55 2.75 -0.98
CA LYS A 33 -4.11 1.72 -0.10
C LYS A 33 -3.65 0.31 -0.47
N GLU A 34 -3.56 0.01 -1.76
CA GLU A 34 -3.06 -1.28 -2.24
C GLU A 34 -1.57 -1.45 -1.93
N GLY A 35 -0.75 -0.42 -2.14
CA GLY A 35 0.66 -0.42 -1.78
C GLY A 35 0.90 -0.66 -0.29
N ILE A 36 0.12 0.00 0.59
CA ILE A 36 0.17 -0.22 2.04
C ILE A 36 -0.21 -1.66 2.39
N LYS A 37 -1.32 -2.17 1.84
CA LYS A 37 -1.77 -3.55 2.08
C LYS A 37 -0.75 -4.59 1.62
N GLU A 38 -0.07 -4.36 0.50
CA GLU A 38 1.02 -5.23 0.05
C GLU A 38 2.22 -5.18 1.00
N GLY A 39 2.61 -3.99 1.43
CA GLY A 39 3.68 -3.78 2.42
C GLY A 39 3.40 -4.53 3.73
N GLU A 40 2.20 -4.35 4.30
CA GLU A 40 1.76 -5.05 5.51
C GLU A 40 1.79 -6.57 5.34
N LYS A 41 1.27 -7.09 4.23
CA LYS A 41 1.30 -8.54 3.95
C LYS A 41 2.72 -9.08 3.86
N ARG A 42 3.66 -8.32 3.27
CA ARG A 42 5.08 -8.72 3.20
C ARG A 42 5.71 -8.70 4.59
N GLY A 43 5.49 -7.63 5.36
CA GLY A 43 5.96 -7.51 6.74
C GLY A 43 5.49 -8.67 7.61
N ILE A 44 4.18 -8.95 7.64
CA ILE A 44 3.60 -10.05 8.43
C ILE A 44 4.20 -11.41 8.04
N LYS A 45 4.44 -11.66 6.74
CA LYS A 45 5.08 -12.90 6.29
C LYS A 45 6.53 -13.02 6.78
N LEU A 46 7.30 -11.93 6.75
CA LEU A 46 8.68 -11.91 7.23
C LEU A 46 8.71 -12.15 8.74
N THR A 47 7.93 -11.40 9.52
CA THR A 47 7.80 -11.57 10.97
C THR A 47 7.39 -13.00 11.33
N LYS A 48 6.40 -13.57 10.64
CA LYS A 48 5.97 -14.96 10.87
C LYS A 48 7.10 -15.98 10.61
N LYS A 49 7.91 -15.78 9.57
CA LYS A 49 9.08 -16.63 9.30
C LYS A 49 10.14 -16.48 10.39
N VAL A 50 10.44 -15.25 10.81
CA VAL A 50 11.39 -14.96 11.89
C VAL A 50 10.96 -15.65 13.19
N PHE A 51 9.70 -15.50 13.61
CA PHE A 51 9.16 -16.20 14.78
C PHE A 51 9.22 -17.71 14.66
N GLN A 52 8.92 -18.28 13.49
CA GLN A 52 9.03 -19.73 13.26
C GLN A 52 10.47 -20.24 13.35
N LEU A 53 11.45 -19.46 12.89
CA LEU A 53 12.86 -19.82 13.00
C LEU A 53 13.39 -19.63 14.43
N SER A 54 12.92 -18.61 15.14
CA SER A 54 13.22 -18.39 16.56
C SER A 54 12.69 -19.54 17.43
N GLN A 55 11.47 -20.02 17.19
CA GLN A 55 10.92 -21.18 17.90
C GLN A 55 11.69 -22.49 17.63
N LYS A 56 12.33 -22.61 16.45
CA LYS A 56 13.20 -23.74 16.13
C LYS A 56 14.57 -23.67 16.81
N GLY A 57 14.85 -22.61 17.57
CA GLY A 57 16.14 -22.40 18.23
C GLY A 57 17.27 -21.98 17.29
N CYS A 58 16.95 -21.46 16.10
CA CYS A 58 17.97 -20.90 15.22
C CYS A 58 18.59 -19.63 15.82
N THR A 59 19.89 -19.43 15.63
CA THR A 59 20.59 -18.21 16.07
C THR A 59 20.21 -17.02 15.17
N ILE A 60 20.33 -15.81 15.72
CA ILE A 60 19.98 -14.55 15.04
C ILE A 60 20.68 -14.45 13.67
N ALA A 61 21.95 -14.84 13.58
CA ALA A 61 22.72 -14.88 12.33
C ALA A 61 22.12 -15.83 11.27
N GLN A 62 21.63 -17.02 11.67
CA GLN A 62 20.99 -17.96 10.74
C GLN A 62 19.61 -17.48 10.28
N ILE A 63 18.91 -16.69 11.11
CA ILE A 63 17.63 -16.07 10.74
C ILE A 63 17.89 -14.96 9.73
N ALA A 64 18.88 -14.10 10.00
CA ALA A 64 19.31 -13.03 9.09
C ALA A 64 19.69 -13.59 7.71
N GLU A 65 20.48 -14.66 7.67
CA GLU A 65 20.91 -15.30 6.42
C GLU A 65 19.72 -15.94 5.66
N LYS A 66 18.80 -16.63 6.36
CA LYS A 66 17.63 -17.26 5.73
C LYS A 66 16.56 -16.28 5.29
N CYS A 67 16.41 -15.17 6.01
CA CYS A 67 15.43 -14.14 5.68
C CYS A 67 16.02 -13.06 4.76
N ASN A 68 17.34 -13.02 4.59
CA ASN A 68 18.09 -11.99 3.87
C ASN A 68 17.78 -10.58 4.40
N ILE A 69 17.78 -10.49 5.74
CA ILE A 69 17.46 -9.30 6.56
C ILE A 69 18.69 -9.03 7.44
N GLU A 70 18.94 -7.78 7.82
CA GLU A 70 20.02 -7.48 8.77
C GLU A 70 19.76 -8.07 10.17
N GLU A 71 20.83 -8.39 10.91
CA GLU A 71 20.71 -8.86 12.30
C GLU A 71 20.08 -7.82 13.24
N SER A 72 20.21 -6.53 12.91
CA SER A 72 19.55 -5.39 13.57
C SER A 72 18.02 -5.51 13.47
N GLU A 73 17.49 -5.67 12.26
CA GLU A 73 16.06 -5.83 12.01
C GLU A 73 15.51 -7.14 12.60
N VAL A 74 16.30 -8.22 12.62
CA VAL A 74 15.89 -9.47 13.31
C VAL A 74 15.78 -9.26 14.83
N LYS A 75 16.66 -8.45 15.43
CA LYS A 75 16.53 -8.06 16.84
C LYS A 75 15.29 -7.21 17.08
N GLU A 76 15.03 -6.20 16.24
CA GLU A 76 13.82 -5.37 16.34
C GLU A 76 12.52 -6.18 16.21
N ILE A 77 12.52 -7.28 15.46
CA ILE A 77 11.35 -8.15 15.31
C ILE A 77 11.14 -9.06 16.55
N LEU A 78 12.22 -9.39 17.26
CA LEU A 78 12.20 -10.32 18.40
C LEU A 78 12.17 -9.63 19.78
N GLU A 79 12.47 -8.33 19.84
CA GLU A 79 12.36 -7.45 21.01
C GLU A 79 10.90 -7.06 21.32
#